data_AF-A0A377FQP3-F1
#
_entry.id   AF-A0A377FQP3-F1
#
_cell.length_a   1.000
_cell.length_b   1.000
_cell.length_c   1.000
_cell.angle_alpha   90.00
_cell.angle_beta   90.00
_cell.angle_gamma   90.00
#
_symmetry.space_group_name_H-M   'P 1'
#
loop_
_entity.id
_entity.type
_entity.pdbx_description
1 polymer ?
#
loop_
_entity_poly.entity_id
_entity_poly.type
_entity_poly.pdbx_seq_one_letter_code
_entity_poly.pdbx_strand_id
1 'polypeptide(L)'
;MILADKIIEERKRIGLSQEELAERLNVSRQSVSKWESAQSIPDINRIIMLAEIFGVTTDYLLKDDAVRNAGEPVKESVEHPRNVRKVSLEEASEFLRMRKLYAPRIALGVMLCIWSPITVILLGGLQEEKAINISENAVGGIGVSVLILMVAAAVALFIISSNKLDAFKFLEKEEIETAYGVDGMVKEKRDAYESSHTSILIAGVVLCILSVMPIFIALCFTEKDAVMIGMVALLLLIVGIAVNMIVRTTLIKDSYDMLLQYNEYSIGQKKSRNKLEVVGEIYWLVITASYLAVSFFTKAWGITWIIWPIAGILSGIINLIFDNKSNSPD
;
A
#
# COMPACT_ATOMS: atom_id res chain seq x y z
N MET A 1 28.81 12.93 -36.09
CA MET A 1 29.65 13.97 -35.46
C MET A 1 30.00 13.50 -34.07
N ILE A 2 31.26 13.61 -33.65
CA ILE A 2 31.64 13.15 -32.30
C ILE A 2 31.21 14.18 -31.25
N LEU A 3 31.15 13.77 -29.97
CA LEU A 3 30.73 14.62 -28.85
C LEU A 3 31.49 15.96 -28.79
N ALA A 4 32.80 15.94 -29.05
CA ALA A 4 33.64 17.13 -29.08
C ALA A 4 33.16 18.17 -30.11
N ASP A 5 32.80 17.72 -31.31
CA ASP A 5 32.29 18.58 -32.39
C ASP A 5 30.96 19.22 -32.01
N LYS A 6 30.07 18.46 -31.39
CA LYS A 6 28.75 18.92 -30.95
C LYS A 6 28.84 19.97 -29.85
N ILE A 7 29.77 19.79 -28.89
CA ILE A 7 30.03 20.80 -27.85
C ILE A 7 30.52 22.11 -28.46
N ILE A 8 31.45 22.05 -29.42
CA ILE A 8 31.96 23.24 -30.12
C ILE A 8 30.84 23.96 -30.88
N GLU A 9 30.06 23.20 -31.65
CA GLU A 9 29.00 23.72 -32.50
C GLU A 9 27.92 24.41 -31.67
N GLU A 10 27.42 23.74 -30.63
CA GLU A 10 26.37 24.27 -29.78
C GLU A 10 26.85 25.47 -28.95
N ARG A 11 28.08 25.44 -28.40
CA ARG A 11 28.67 26.59 -27.70
C ARG A 11 28.73 27.82 -28.60
N LYS A 12 29.23 27.66 -29.83
CA LYS A 12 29.32 28.76 -30.81
C LYS A 12 27.95 29.27 -31.21
N ARG A 13 26.97 28.39 -31.35
CA ARG A 13 25.59 28.75 -31.71
C ARG A 13 24.95 29.66 -30.67
N ILE A 14 25.18 29.42 -29.37
CA ILE A 14 24.67 30.26 -28.28
C ILE A 14 25.62 31.41 -27.90
N GLY A 15 26.70 31.60 -28.65
CA GLY A 15 27.62 32.74 -28.53
C GLY A 15 28.52 32.72 -27.28
N LEU A 16 28.68 31.57 -26.60
CA LEU A 16 29.52 31.49 -25.41
C LEU A 16 31.00 31.32 -25.77
N SER A 17 31.89 31.92 -24.99
CA SER A 17 33.31 31.58 -24.92
C SER A 17 33.56 30.29 -24.13
N GLN A 18 34.75 29.70 -24.26
CA GLN A 18 35.13 28.52 -23.47
C GLN A 18 35.17 28.83 -21.97
N GLU A 19 35.63 30.03 -21.60
CA GLU A 19 35.61 30.55 -20.24
C GLU A 19 34.18 30.64 -19.68
N GLU A 20 33.24 31.23 -20.41
CA GLU A 20 31.85 31.36 -19.94
C GLU A 20 31.14 30.00 -19.82
N LEU A 21 31.43 29.07 -20.74
CA LEU A 21 30.92 27.71 -20.63
C LEU A 21 31.49 26.99 -19.41
N ALA A 22 32.79 27.17 -19.14
CA ALA A 22 33.46 26.59 -17.97
C ALA A 22 32.90 27.15 -16.66
N GLU A 23 32.62 28.45 -16.60
CA GLU A 23 32.01 29.11 -15.46
C GLU A 23 30.60 28.56 -15.17
N ARG A 24 29.75 28.43 -16.20
CA ARG A 24 28.40 27.86 -16.06
C ARG A 24 28.41 26.39 -15.62
N LEU A 25 29.44 25.64 -16.02
CA LEU A 25 29.61 24.25 -15.64
C LEU A 25 30.38 24.10 -14.32
N ASN A 26 30.84 25.18 -13.69
CA ASN A 26 31.69 25.13 -12.50
C ASN A 26 32.90 24.18 -12.68
N VAL A 27 33.61 24.34 -13.80
CA VAL A 27 34.84 23.61 -14.14
C VAL A 27 35.92 24.57 -14.62
N SER A 28 37.16 24.08 -14.72
CA SER A 28 38.24 24.88 -15.31
C SER A 28 38.04 25.05 -16.83
N ARG A 29 38.46 26.19 -17.38
CA ARG A 29 38.51 26.40 -18.84
C ARG A 29 39.32 25.32 -19.56
N GLN A 30 40.38 24.80 -18.91
CA GLN A 30 41.18 23.69 -19.43
C GLN A 30 40.35 22.41 -19.62
N SER A 31 39.38 22.15 -18.74
CA SER A 31 38.47 21.00 -18.87
C SER A 31 37.61 21.11 -20.13
N VAL A 32 37.02 22.28 -20.37
CA VAL A 32 36.23 22.54 -21.60
C VAL A 32 37.09 22.43 -22.85
N SER A 33 38.31 22.98 -22.83
CA SER A 33 39.24 22.86 -23.95
C SER A 33 39.62 21.40 -24.25
N LYS A 34 39.75 20.54 -23.23
CA LYS A 34 40.04 19.11 -23.41
C LYS A 34 38.84 18.35 -23.98
N TRP A 35 37.61 18.74 -23.61
CA TRP A 35 36.39 18.16 -24.18
C TRP A 35 36.24 18.54 -25.66
N GLU A 36 36.42 19.81 -26.00
CA GLU A 36 36.33 20.30 -27.38
C GLU A 36 37.44 19.74 -28.28
N SER A 37 38.59 19.35 -27.72
CA SER A 37 39.69 18.72 -28.48
C SER A 37 39.71 17.19 -28.42
N ALA A 38 38.64 16.57 -27.90
CA ALA A 38 38.51 15.12 -27.70
C ALA A 38 39.63 14.46 -26.85
N GLN A 39 40.37 15.24 -26.06
CA GLN A 39 41.42 14.75 -25.16
C GLN A 39 40.86 14.14 -23.87
N SER A 40 39.63 14.50 -23.49
CA SER A 40 38.91 13.88 -22.38
C SER A 40 37.41 13.93 -22.63
N ILE A 41 36.65 13.10 -21.92
CA ILE A 41 35.19 13.04 -22.01
C ILE A 41 34.61 13.66 -20.73
N PRO A 42 33.56 14.52 -20.82
CA PRO A 42 32.86 15.00 -19.64
C PRO A 42 32.18 13.85 -18.89
N ASP A 43 32.09 13.95 -17.56
CA ASP A 43 31.30 12.98 -16.79
C ASP A 43 29.79 13.12 -17.06
N ILE A 44 29.01 12.14 -16.58
CA ILE A 44 27.57 12.06 -16.84
C ILE A 44 26.80 13.30 -16.35
N ASN A 45 27.19 13.88 -15.21
CA ASN A 45 26.54 15.08 -14.68
C ASN A 45 26.85 16.29 -15.58
N ARG A 46 28.08 16.39 -16.10
CA ARG A 46 28.46 17.44 -17.05
C ARG A 46 27.75 17.31 -18.38
N ILE A 47 27.50 16.09 -18.86
CA ILE A 47 26.72 15.86 -20.08
C ILE A 47 25.28 16.35 -19.92
N ILE A 48 24.65 16.11 -18.77
CA ILE A 48 23.30 16.61 -18.47
C ILE A 48 23.30 18.14 -18.46
N MET A 49 24.24 18.77 -17.76
CA MET A 49 24.33 20.23 -17.71
C MET A 49 24.62 20.86 -19.09
N LEU A 50 25.45 20.21 -19.92
CA LEU A 50 25.69 20.65 -21.31
C LEU A 50 24.41 20.61 -22.13
N ALA A 51 23.61 19.55 -21.99
CA ALA A 51 22.33 19.41 -22.68
C ALA A 51 21.36 20.55 -22.31
N GLU A 52 21.30 20.91 -21.03
CA GLU A 52 20.49 22.04 -20.53
C GLU A 52 20.99 23.40 -21.06
N ILE A 53 22.30 23.68 -20.98
CA ILE A 53 22.88 24.94 -21.45
C ILE A 53 22.66 25.12 -22.96
N PHE A 54 22.77 24.04 -23.73
CA PHE A 54 22.61 24.06 -25.17
C PHE A 54 21.14 23.95 -25.62
N GLY A 55 20.22 23.53 -24.76
CA GLY A 55 18.82 23.32 -25.12
C GLY A 55 18.63 22.16 -26.09
N VAL A 56 19.41 21.10 -25.93
CA VAL A 56 19.40 19.86 -26.73
C VAL A 56 19.21 18.65 -25.82
N THR A 57 18.94 17.47 -26.38
CA THR A 57 18.85 16.24 -25.59
C THR A 57 20.24 15.65 -25.31
N THR A 58 20.39 14.92 -24.20
CA THR A 58 21.60 14.13 -23.91
C THR A 58 21.85 13.08 -24.99
N ASP A 59 20.79 12.49 -25.53
CA ASP A 59 20.83 11.58 -26.69
C ASP A 59 21.50 12.23 -27.91
N TYR A 60 21.20 13.50 -28.20
CA TYR A 60 21.87 14.24 -29.27
C TYR A 60 23.36 14.39 -29.00
N LEU A 61 23.76 14.69 -27.76
CA LEU A 61 25.18 14.82 -27.43
C LEU A 61 25.94 13.48 -27.55
N LEU A 62 25.32 12.37 -27.17
CA LEU A 62 25.99 11.07 -27.03
C LEU A 62 25.94 10.15 -28.26
N LYS A 63 24.92 10.24 -29.12
CA LYS A 63 24.76 9.33 -30.28
C LYS A 63 25.27 9.95 -31.56
N ASP A 64 26.17 9.28 -32.28
CA ASP A 64 26.85 9.83 -33.47
C ASP A 64 25.88 10.19 -34.62
N ASP A 65 24.75 9.48 -34.71
CA ASP A 65 23.74 9.60 -35.77
C ASP A 65 22.48 10.38 -35.33
N ALA A 66 22.49 10.99 -34.15
CA ALA A 66 21.34 11.75 -33.67
C ALA A 66 21.19 13.08 -34.42
N VAL A 67 20.01 13.29 -34.99
CA VAL A 67 19.62 14.56 -35.61
C VAL A 67 19.38 15.60 -34.52
N ARG A 68 19.89 16.82 -34.75
CA ARG A 68 19.65 17.97 -33.87
C ARG A 68 18.16 18.32 -33.87
N ASN A 69 17.42 17.72 -32.95
CA ASN A 69 16.11 18.22 -32.59
C ASN A 69 16.35 19.43 -31.68
N ALA A 70 15.85 20.61 -32.06
CA ALA A 70 15.62 21.64 -31.06
C ALA A 70 14.84 20.92 -29.95
N GLY A 71 15.33 20.94 -28.72
CA GLY A 71 14.51 20.42 -27.65
C GLY A 71 13.16 21.10 -27.81
N GLU A 72 12.09 20.32 -28.04
CA GLU A 72 10.89 20.65 -27.29
C GLU A 72 11.46 20.83 -25.88
N PRO A 73 11.36 22.05 -25.29
CA PRO A 73 11.88 22.29 -23.95
C PRO A 73 11.47 21.06 -23.21
N VAL A 74 12.44 20.31 -22.64
CA VAL A 74 12.17 19.02 -21.99
C VAL A 74 10.80 19.22 -21.42
N LYS A 75 9.78 18.58 -22.03
CA LYS A 75 8.49 18.57 -21.37
C LYS A 75 8.94 17.78 -20.17
N GLU A 76 9.26 18.50 -19.09
CA GLU A 76 8.51 18.36 -17.88
C GLU A 76 7.10 18.00 -18.37
N SER A 77 6.88 16.70 -18.67
CA SER A 77 5.85 15.95 -18.01
C SER A 77 5.81 16.60 -16.66
N VAL A 78 4.87 17.51 -16.46
CA VAL A 78 4.90 18.53 -15.42
C VAL A 78 5.19 17.83 -14.10
N GLU A 79 6.46 17.64 -13.81
CA GLU A 79 6.98 17.19 -12.56
C GLU A 79 7.03 18.52 -11.85
N HIS A 80 5.84 18.86 -11.35
CA HIS A 80 5.71 19.34 -9.98
C HIS A 80 6.98 18.90 -9.28
N PRO A 81 7.87 19.82 -8.84
CA PRO A 81 9.16 19.46 -8.25
C PRO A 81 8.85 18.31 -7.31
N ARG A 82 9.24 17.10 -7.73
CA ARG A 82 8.64 15.90 -7.18
C ARG A 82 9.27 15.87 -5.80
N ASN A 83 8.53 16.39 -4.82
CA ASN A 83 8.95 16.49 -3.45
C ASN A 83 8.85 15.08 -2.88
N VAL A 84 9.56 14.15 -3.53
CA VAL A 84 9.58 12.74 -3.23
C VAL A 84 10.33 12.67 -1.93
N ARG A 85 9.59 12.37 -0.88
CA ARG A 85 10.14 12.39 0.47
C ARG A 85 11.28 11.37 0.52
N LYS A 86 12.48 11.88 0.82
CA LYS A 86 13.65 11.04 1.04
C LYS A 86 13.57 10.41 2.43
N VAL A 87 13.56 9.08 2.48
CA VAL A 87 13.53 8.31 3.72
C VAL A 87 14.96 8.00 4.14
N SER A 88 15.37 8.49 5.31
CA SER A 88 16.70 8.23 5.86
C SER A 88 16.81 6.82 6.43
N LEU A 89 18.05 6.37 6.70
CA LEU A 89 18.29 5.08 7.34
C LEU A 89 17.68 5.02 8.75
N GLU A 90 17.78 6.12 9.50
CA GLU A 90 17.18 6.27 10.82
C GLU A 90 15.66 6.16 10.75
N GLU A 91 15.03 6.89 9.83
CA GLU A 91 13.58 6.89 9.65
C GLU A 91 13.05 5.51 9.24
N ALA A 92 13.71 4.85 8.29
CA ALA A 92 13.38 3.48 7.88
C ALA A 92 13.54 2.50 9.05
N SER A 93 14.63 2.61 9.80
CA SER A 93 14.88 1.73 10.96
C SER A 93 13.85 1.91 12.07
N GLU A 94 13.43 3.16 12.31
CA GLU A 94 12.43 3.52 13.29
C GLU A 94 11.05 3.01 12.88
N PHE A 95 10.68 3.15 11.61
CA PHE A 95 9.44 2.60 11.07
C PHE A 95 9.36 1.07 11.28
N LEU A 96 10.42 0.34 10.90
CA LEU A 96 10.48 -1.12 11.08
C LEU A 96 10.39 -1.52 12.56
N ARG A 97 11.06 -0.77 13.45
CA ARG A 97 11.00 -0.99 14.90
C ARG A 97 9.59 -0.79 15.44
N MET A 98 8.94 0.30 15.03
CA MET A 98 7.57 0.62 15.42
C MET A 98 6.59 -0.43 14.89
N ARG A 99 6.70 -0.83 13.63
CA ARG A 99 5.87 -1.92 13.06
C ARG A 99 6.01 -3.22 13.84
N LYS A 100 7.24 -3.62 14.21
CA LYS A 100 7.48 -4.82 15.03
C LYS A 100 6.87 -4.72 16.44
N LEU A 101 6.87 -3.53 17.05
CA LEU A 101 6.32 -3.29 18.39
C LEU A 101 4.78 -3.30 18.40
N TYR A 102 4.14 -2.70 17.39
CA TYR A 102 2.68 -2.52 17.36
C TYR A 102 1.91 -3.62 16.60
N ALA A 103 2.56 -4.38 15.70
CA ALA A 103 1.95 -5.54 15.04
C ALA A 103 1.26 -6.54 16.00
N PRO A 104 1.86 -6.98 17.12
CA PRO A 104 1.17 -7.90 18.04
C PRO A 104 -0.06 -7.28 18.71
N ARG A 105 -0.08 -5.95 18.94
CA ARG A 105 -1.24 -5.26 19.53
C ARG A 105 -2.40 -5.18 18.54
N ILE A 106 -2.11 -4.91 17.27
CA ILE A 106 -3.11 -4.94 16.18
C ILE A 106 -3.65 -6.36 16.04
N ALA A 107 -2.78 -7.37 15.96
CA ALA A 107 -3.20 -8.76 15.87
C ALA A 107 -4.05 -9.22 17.06
N LEU A 108 -3.74 -8.74 18.28
CA LEU A 108 -4.54 -9.00 19.47
C LEU A 108 -5.94 -8.37 19.37
N GLY A 109 -6.05 -7.15 18.82
CA GLY A 109 -7.33 -6.52 18.56
C GLY A 109 -8.21 -7.37 17.63
N VAL A 110 -7.66 -7.86 16.51
CA VAL A 110 -8.40 -8.73 15.58
C VAL A 110 -8.86 -10.02 16.25
N MET A 111 -7.98 -10.62 17.04
CA MET A 111 -8.26 -11.84 17.81
C MET A 111 -9.40 -11.63 18.83
N LEU A 112 -9.41 -10.51 19.55
CA LEU A 112 -10.48 -10.15 20.48
C LEU A 112 -11.83 -9.98 19.76
N CYS A 113 -11.85 -9.39 18.56
CA CYS A 113 -13.06 -9.31 17.76
C CYS A 113 -13.61 -10.70 17.40
N ILE A 114 -12.75 -11.63 17.01
CA ILE A 114 -13.13 -13.02 16.67
C ILE A 114 -13.65 -13.77 17.90
N TRP A 115 -13.05 -13.54 19.07
CA TRP A 115 -13.46 -14.19 20.31
C TRP A 115 -14.69 -13.55 20.96
N SER A 116 -15.03 -12.31 20.60
CA SER A 116 -16.14 -11.57 21.22
C SER A 116 -17.50 -12.29 21.20
N PRO A 117 -17.92 -13.02 20.13
CA PRO A 117 -19.22 -13.69 20.10
C PRO A 117 -19.26 -15.01 20.88
N ILE A 118 -18.10 -15.55 21.30
CA ILE A 118 -18.00 -16.86 21.96
C ILE A 118 -18.88 -16.92 23.21
N THR A 119 -18.88 -15.83 23.99
CA THR A 119 -19.64 -15.78 25.24
C THR A 119 -21.15 -15.78 25.00
N VAL A 120 -21.63 -15.08 23.98
CA VAL A 120 -23.04 -15.10 23.55
C VAL A 120 -23.44 -16.51 23.12
N ILE A 121 -22.63 -17.13 22.27
CA ILE A 121 -22.89 -18.46 21.70
C ILE A 121 -22.96 -19.52 22.81
N LEU A 122 -21.97 -19.54 23.71
CA LEU A 122 -21.91 -20.52 24.79
C LEU A 122 -23.04 -20.34 25.81
N LEU A 123 -23.32 -19.11 26.25
CA LEU A 123 -24.38 -18.86 27.22
C LEU A 123 -25.77 -19.15 26.63
N GLY A 124 -26.00 -18.82 25.35
CA GLY A 124 -27.23 -19.15 24.63
C GLY A 124 -27.47 -20.66 24.61
N GLY A 125 -26.47 -21.43 24.19
CA GLY A 125 -26.59 -22.89 24.13
C GLY A 125 -26.80 -23.58 25.48
N LEU A 126 -26.11 -23.12 26.52
CA LEU A 126 -26.29 -23.66 27.87
C LEU A 126 -27.68 -23.37 28.45
N GLN A 127 -28.29 -22.25 28.06
CA GLN A 127 -29.64 -21.89 28.50
C GLN A 127 -30.71 -22.72 27.77
N GLU A 128 -30.55 -22.95 26.47
CA GLU A 128 -31.47 -23.80 25.68
C GLU A 128 -31.53 -25.23 26.23
N GLU A 129 -30.39 -25.81 26.61
CA GLU A 129 -30.34 -27.13 27.28
C GLU A 129 -30.80 -27.11 28.75
N LYS A 130 -31.22 -25.97 29.29
CA LYS A 130 -31.59 -25.78 30.70
C LYS A 130 -30.47 -26.18 31.68
N ALA A 131 -29.22 -26.18 31.24
CA ALA A 131 -28.05 -26.47 32.08
C ALA A 131 -27.79 -25.33 33.08
N ILE A 132 -28.19 -24.11 32.73
CA ILE A 132 -28.13 -22.92 33.60
C ILE A 132 -29.54 -22.37 33.84
N ASN A 133 -29.84 -22.01 35.09
CA ASN A 133 -31.13 -21.44 35.48
C ASN A 133 -31.08 -19.90 35.41
N ILE A 134 -30.79 -19.37 34.22
CA ILE A 134 -30.70 -17.93 33.94
C ILE A 134 -31.76 -17.60 32.90
N SER A 135 -32.46 -16.48 33.06
CA SER A 135 -33.44 -16.03 32.07
C SER A 135 -32.78 -15.70 30.73
N GLU A 136 -33.49 -15.95 29.62
CA GLU A 136 -33.05 -15.64 28.25
C GLU A 136 -32.60 -14.18 28.10
N ASN A 137 -33.36 -13.24 28.68
CA ASN A 137 -33.02 -11.82 28.69
C ASN A 137 -31.68 -11.53 29.39
N ALA A 138 -31.39 -12.22 30.49
CA ALA A 138 -30.13 -12.05 31.21
C ALA A 138 -28.96 -12.68 30.46
N VAL A 139 -29.15 -13.82 29.78
CA VAL A 139 -28.13 -14.43 28.91
C VAL A 139 -27.77 -13.50 27.75
N GLY A 140 -28.79 -12.98 27.04
CA GLY A 140 -28.58 -12.00 25.98
C GLY A 140 -27.87 -10.74 26.50
N GLY A 141 -28.32 -10.19 27.63
CA GLY A 141 -27.73 -9.01 28.24
C GLY A 141 -26.26 -9.18 28.64
N ILE A 142 -25.92 -10.27 29.32
CA ILE A 142 -24.54 -10.58 29.75
C ILE A 142 -23.65 -10.83 28.54
N GLY A 143 -24.09 -11.69 27.61
CA GLY A 143 -23.32 -12.05 26.42
C GLY A 143 -23.02 -10.83 25.55
N VAL A 144 -24.03 -10.01 25.24
CA VAL A 144 -23.86 -8.81 24.43
C VAL A 144 -22.97 -7.78 25.16
N SER A 145 -23.10 -7.65 26.48
CA SER A 145 -22.23 -6.75 27.27
C SER A 145 -20.75 -7.15 27.15
N VAL A 146 -20.43 -8.44 27.28
CA VAL A 146 -19.05 -8.94 27.14
C VAL A 146 -18.55 -8.74 25.70
N LEU A 147 -19.38 -9.05 24.71
CA LEU A 147 -19.06 -8.82 23.30
C LEU A 147 -18.66 -7.36 23.06
N ILE A 148 -19.50 -6.41 23.49
CA ILE A 148 -19.24 -4.97 23.31
C ILE A 148 -17.96 -4.55 24.04
N LEU A 149 -17.71 -5.03 25.26
CA LEU A 149 -16.50 -4.71 26.01
C LEU A 149 -15.22 -5.23 25.31
N MET A 150 -15.25 -6.45 24.77
CA MET A 150 -14.13 -7.01 24.01
C MET A 150 -13.87 -6.23 22.71
N VAL A 151 -14.93 -5.85 21.99
CA VAL A 151 -14.83 -5.02 20.79
C VAL A 151 -14.31 -3.63 21.13
N ALA A 152 -14.79 -3.00 22.21
CA ALA A 152 -14.30 -1.70 22.66
C ALA A 152 -12.80 -1.73 23.00
N ALA A 153 -12.33 -2.80 23.66
CA ALA A 153 -10.92 -3.03 23.92
C ALA A 153 -10.11 -3.21 22.62
N ALA A 154 -10.64 -3.97 21.65
CA ALA A 154 -10.01 -4.14 20.34
C ALA A 154 -9.88 -2.80 19.58
N VAL A 155 -10.94 -2.00 19.55
CA VAL A 155 -10.92 -0.66 18.93
C VAL A 155 -9.91 0.26 19.61
N ALA A 156 -9.81 0.25 20.94
CA ALA A 156 -8.80 1.01 21.66
C ALA A 156 -7.37 0.61 21.26
N LEU A 157 -7.10 -0.70 21.10
CA LEU A 157 -5.81 -1.19 20.61
C LEU A 157 -5.51 -0.73 19.18
N PHE A 158 -6.51 -0.74 18.30
CA PHE A 158 -6.35 -0.26 16.93
C PHE A 158 -6.05 1.24 16.87
N ILE A 159 -6.78 2.07 17.62
CA ILE A 159 -6.58 3.51 17.65
C ILE A 159 -5.19 3.86 18.19
N ILE A 160 -4.80 3.27 19.33
CA ILE A 160 -3.48 3.52 19.94
C ILE A 160 -2.35 3.10 18.99
N SER A 161 -2.51 1.97 18.30
CA SER A 161 -1.51 1.45 17.37
C SER A 161 -1.46 2.28 16.08
N SER A 162 -2.61 2.67 15.54
CA SER A 162 -2.71 3.50 14.33
C SER A 162 -2.07 4.86 14.55
N ASN A 163 -2.46 5.58 15.61
CA ASN A 163 -1.95 6.93 15.88
C ASN A 163 -0.42 6.97 16.01
N LYS A 164 0.20 5.87 16.44
CA LYS A 164 1.67 5.74 16.54
C LYS A 164 2.35 5.46 15.19
N LEU A 165 1.62 4.95 14.22
CA LEU A 165 2.07 4.69 12.85
C LEU A 165 1.67 5.80 11.87
N ASP A 166 0.83 6.75 12.29
CA ASP A 166 0.33 7.86 11.45
C ASP A 166 1.45 8.69 10.80
N ALA A 167 2.54 8.91 11.52
CA ALA A 167 3.71 9.63 11.00
C ALA A 167 4.35 8.94 9.78
N PHE A 168 4.06 7.64 9.57
CA PHE A 168 4.59 6.80 8.50
C PHE A 168 3.55 6.45 7.43
N LYS A 169 2.32 6.98 7.49
CA LYS A 169 1.28 6.73 6.48
C LYS A 169 1.70 7.13 5.06
N PHE A 170 2.61 8.10 4.95
CA PHE A 170 3.18 8.50 3.65
C PHE A 170 3.89 7.34 2.94
N LEU A 171 4.50 6.38 3.66
CA LEU A 171 5.16 5.21 3.06
C LEU A 171 4.19 4.34 2.26
N GLU A 172 2.92 4.34 2.66
CA GLU A 172 1.86 3.57 2.01
C GLU A 172 1.24 4.34 0.83
N LYS A 173 1.12 5.67 0.92
CA LYS A 173 0.32 6.48 0.00
C LYS A 173 1.13 7.26 -1.04
N GLU A 174 2.33 7.66 -0.66
CA GLU A 174 3.18 8.55 -1.44
C GLU A 174 4.32 7.76 -2.10
N GLU A 175 4.82 8.32 -3.19
CA GLU A 175 6.08 7.90 -3.79
C GLU A 175 7.22 8.36 -2.89
N ILE A 176 8.17 7.47 -2.62
CA ILE A 176 9.32 7.75 -1.75
C ILE A 176 10.64 7.46 -2.48
N GLU A 177 11.68 8.16 -2.07
CA GLU A 177 13.06 7.86 -2.44
C GLU A 177 13.80 7.38 -1.19
N THR A 178 14.48 6.25 -1.28
CA THR A 178 15.26 5.70 -0.17
C THR A 178 16.68 6.25 -0.21
N ALA A 179 17.22 6.63 0.96
CA ALA A 179 18.62 7.06 1.05
C ALA A 179 19.58 5.89 0.77
N TYR A 180 20.82 6.21 0.42
CA TYR A 180 21.85 5.20 0.14
C TYR A 180 21.97 4.19 1.29
N GLY A 181 21.96 2.89 0.96
CA GLY A 181 22.07 1.79 1.92
C GLY A 181 20.76 1.34 2.59
N VAL A 182 19.67 2.12 2.49
CA VAL A 182 18.36 1.73 3.04
C VAL A 182 17.83 0.48 2.34
N ASP A 183 17.82 0.46 1.01
CA ASP A 183 17.33 -0.69 0.24
C ASP A 183 18.09 -1.98 0.58
N GLY A 184 19.41 -1.89 0.73
CA GLY A 184 20.26 -3.02 1.13
C GLY A 184 19.89 -3.54 2.53
N MET A 185 19.80 -2.64 3.51
CA MET A 185 19.44 -2.98 4.89
C MET A 185 18.03 -3.59 4.99
N VAL A 186 17.06 -3.02 4.29
CA VAL A 186 15.67 -3.50 4.30
C VAL A 186 15.56 -4.85 3.59
N LYS A 187 16.23 -5.01 2.45
CA LYS A 187 16.27 -6.27 1.70
C LYS A 187 16.90 -7.39 2.53
N GLU A 188 18.03 -7.14 3.19
CA GLU A 188 18.67 -8.11 4.08
C GLU A 188 17.73 -8.57 5.21
N LYS A 189 17.05 -7.62 5.89
CA LYS A 189 16.09 -7.94 6.95
C LYS A 189 14.85 -8.68 6.43
N ARG A 190 14.37 -8.32 5.25
CA ARG A 190 13.23 -8.97 4.60
C ARG A 190 13.57 -10.42 4.26
N ASP A 191 14.68 -10.63 3.57
CA ASP A 191 15.11 -11.96 3.12
C ASP A 191 15.40 -12.86 4.34
N ALA A 192 15.97 -12.31 5.42
CA ALA A 192 16.12 -13.03 6.70
C ALA A 192 14.78 -13.38 7.38
N TYR A 193 13.74 -12.57 7.20
CA TYR A 193 12.41 -12.79 7.77
C TYR A 193 11.50 -13.66 6.89
N GLU A 194 11.78 -13.79 5.59
CA GLU A 194 10.90 -14.40 4.59
C GLU A 194 10.55 -15.87 4.92
N SER A 195 11.53 -16.65 5.37
CA SER A 195 11.31 -18.04 5.79
C SER A 195 10.39 -18.15 7.02
N SER A 196 10.60 -17.25 8.00
CA SER A 196 9.73 -17.17 9.19
C SER A 196 8.32 -16.72 8.82
N HIS A 197 8.19 -15.73 7.94
CA HIS A 197 6.90 -15.26 7.43
C HIS A 197 6.12 -16.38 6.76
N THR A 198 6.76 -17.07 5.81
CA THR A 198 6.15 -18.16 5.05
C THR A 198 5.70 -19.29 5.97
N SER A 199 6.54 -19.72 6.91
CA SER A 199 6.21 -20.80 7.83
C SER A 199 5.05 -20.44 8.78
N ILE A 200 5.04 -19.22 9.33
CA ILE A 200 3.96 -18.75 10.21
C ILE A 200 2.65 -18.58 9.42
N LEU A 201 2.72 -18.04 8.20
CA LEU A 201 1.56 -17.87 7.33
C LEU A 201 0.92 -19.22 6.98
N ILE A 202 1.72 -20.20 6.55
CA ILE A 202 1.26 -21.56 6.26
C ILE A 202 0.65 -22.19 7.51
N ALA A 203 1.33 -22.12 8.66
CA ALA A 203 0.82 -22.66 9.91
C ALA A 203 -0.53 -22.05 10.31
N GLY A 204 -0.69 -20.73 10.16
CA GLY A 204 -1.94 -20.03 10.42
C GLY A 204 -3.06 -20.46 9.47
N VAL A 205 -2.80 -20.53 8.16
CA VAL A 205 -3.79 -20.96 7.16
C VAL A 205 -4.24 -22.40 7.41
N VAL A 206 -3.29 -23.31 7.66
CA VAL A 206 -3.59 -24.70 8.01
C VAL A 206 -4.42 -24.77 9.28
N LEU A 207 -4.07 -23.99 10.32
CA LEU A 207 -4.82 -23.95 11.57
C LEU A 207 -6.27 -23.45 11.37
N CYS A 208 -6.49 -22.46 10.51
CA CYS A 208 -7.84 -22.02 10.11
C CYS A 208 -8.63 -23.15 9.43
N ILE A 209 -8.02 -23.89 8.50
CA ILE A 209 -8.69 -24.99 7.79
C ILE A 209 -9.03 -26.12 8.77
N LEU A 210 -8.08 -26.51 9.62
CA LEU A 210 -8.28 -27.58 10.60
C LEU A 210 -9.22 -27.20 11.75
N SER A 211 -9.47 -25.90 11.98
CA SER A 211 -10.39 -25.41 13.03
C SER A 211 -11.81 -25.95 12.90
N VAL A 212 -12.22 -26.40 11.72
CA VAL A 212 -13.56 -26.95 11.45
C VAL A 212 -13.66 -28.44 11.81
N MET A 213 -12.53 -29.16 11.92
CA MET A 213 -12.52 -30.60 12.20
C MET A 213 -13.24 -30.99 13.50
N PRO A 214 -13.11 -30.26 14.63
CA PRO A 214 -13.82 -30.61 15.87
C PRO A 214 -15.33 -30.71 15.71
N ILE A 215 -15.94 -29.88 14.85
CA ILE A 215 -17.38 -29.91 14.57
C ILE A 215 -17.76 -31.20 13.83
N PHE A 216 -17.03 -31.55 12.77
CA PHE A 216 -17.28 -32.78 12.01
C PHE A 216 -17.04 -34.04 12.83
N ILE A 217 -16.03 -34.03 13.70
CA ILE A 217 -15.78 -35.14 14.62
C ILE A 217 -16.95 -35.27 15.58
N ALA A 218 -17.40 -34.18 16.21
CA ALA A 218 -18.52 -34.21 17.14
C ALA A 218 -19.81 -34.74 16.51
N LEU A 219 -20.11 -34.35 15.26
CA LEU A 219 -21.26 -34.85 14.49
C LEU A 219 -21.29 -36.38 14.37
N CYS A 220 -20.13 -37.06 14.37
CA CYS A 220 -20.07 -38.51 14.29
C CYS A 220 -20.40 -39.22 15.62
N PHE A 221 -20.29 -38.52 16.76
CA PHE A 221 -20.40 -39.14 18.09
C PHE A 221 -21.61 -38.65 18.89
N THR A 222 -22.17 -37.48 18.59
CA THR A 222 -23.26 -36.91 19.37
C THR A 222 -24.15 -35.99 18.56
N GLU A 223 -25.45 -36.03 18.89
CA GLU A 223 -26.48 -35.13 18.36
C GLU A 223 -26.88 -34.05 19.39
N LYS A 224 -26.12 -33.90 20.49
CA LYS A 224 -26.43 -32.92 21.54
C LYS A 224 -26.06 -31.52 21.10
N ASP A 225 -27.04 -30.62 21.14
CA ASP A 225 -26.90 -29.22 20.72
C ASP A 225 -25.82 -28.48 21.52
N ALA A 226 -25.70 -28.66 22.85
CA ALA A 226 -24.66 -27.98 23.62
C ALA A 226 -23.24 -28.43 23.24
N VAL A 227 -23.05 -29.69 22.83
CA VAL A 227 -21.72 -30.14 22.37
C VAL A 227 -21.39 -29.46 21.05
N MET A 228 -22.34 -29.38 20.12
CA MET A 228 -22.17 -28.69 18.85
C MET A 228 -21.83 -27.21 19.05
N ILE A 229 -22.55 -26.53 19.95
CA ILE A 229 -22.30 -25.12 20.31
C ILE A 229 -20.89 -24.95 20.93
N GLY A 230 -20.48 -25.88 21.81
CA GLY A 230 -19.13 -25.91 22.36
C GLY A 230 -18.05 -26.08 21.28
N MET A 231 -18.30 -26.88 20.25
CA MET A 231 -17.37 -27.04 19.12
C MET A 231 -17.29 -25.79 18.23
N VAL A 232 -18.39 -25.06 18.05
CA VAL A 232 -18.36 -23.75 17.36
C VAL A 232 -17.53 -22.73 18.14
N ALA A 233 -17.66 -22.70 19.48
CA ALA A 233 -16.82 -21.86 20.32
C ALA A 233 -15.33 -22.23 20.22
N LEU A 234 -15.01 -23.54 20.21
CA LEU A 234 -13.65 -24.03 20.02
C LEU A 234 -13.10 -23.65 18.63
N LEU A 235 -13.90 -23.74 17.58
CA LEU A 235 -13.54 -23.26 16.24
C LEU A 235 -13.13 -21.78 16.29
N LEU A 236 -13.95 -20.92 16.89
CA LEU A 236 -13.65 -19.49 17.00
C LEU A 236 -12.38 -19.22 17.83
N LEU A 237 -12.13 -20.03 18.86
CA LEU A 237 -10.88 -19.94 19.64
C LEU A 237 -9.65 -20.21 18.75
N ILE A 238 -9.67 -21.31 18.01
CA ILE A 238 -8.58 -21.73 17.11
C ILE A 238 -8.39 -20.70 15.99
N VAL A 239 -9.48 -20.25 15.36
CA VAL A 239 -9.45 -19.22 14.30
C VAL A 239 -8.84 -17.92 14.83
N GLY A 240 -9.20 -17.49 16.04
CA GLY A 240 -8.62 -16.28 16.63
C GLY A 240 -7.09 -16.37 16.80
N ILE A 241 -6.57 -17.52 17.22
CA ILE A 241 -5.12 -17.77 17.33
C ILE A 241 -4.46 -17.77 15.95
N ALA A 242 -5.06 -18.48 14.99
CA ALA A 242 -4.56 -18.55 13.62
C ALA A 242 -4.49 -17.17 12.96
N VAL A 243 -5.56 -16.38 13.05
CA VAL A 243 -5.61 -15.02 12.50
C VAL A 243 -4.63 -14.09 13.22
N ASN A 244 -4.42 -14.24 14.54
CA ASN A 244 -3.40 -13.47 15.26
C ASN A 244 -2.00 -13.69 14.67
N MET A 245 -1.64 -14.94 14.37
CA MET A 245 -0.36 -15.29 13.73
C MET A 245 -0.25 -14.68 12.34
N ILE A 246 -1.28 -14.84 11.50
CA ILE A 246 -1.32 -14.33 10.13
C ILE A 246 -1.18 -12.80 10.11
N VAL A 247 -2.05 -12.09 10.83
CA VAL A 247 -2.06 -10.62 10.86
C VAL A 247 -0.72 -10.08 11.35
N ARG A 248 -0.15 -10.67 12.40
CA ARG A 248 1.14 -10.23 12.94
C ARG A 248 2.27 -10.38 11.93
N THR A 249 2.37 -11.52 11.24
CA THR A 249 3.46 -11.74 10.29
C THR A 249 3.30 -10.88 9.03
N THR A 250 2.07 -10.73 8.54
CA THR A 250 1.77 -9.90 7.37
C THR A 250 2.11 -8.43 7.64
N LEU A 251 1.70 -7.86 8.77
CA LEU A 251 2.03 -6.47 9.12
C LEU A 251 3.54 -6.18 9.19
N ILE A 252 4.35 -7.17 9.57
CA ILE A 252 5.81 -7.05 9.58
C ILE A 252 6.35 -7.16 8.16
N LYS A 253 5.89 -8.14 7.37
CA LYS A 253 6.29 -8.28 5.96
C LYS A 253 5.97 -7.02 5.15
N ASP A 254 4.76 -6.50 5.31
CA ASP A 254 4.29 -5.28 4.64
C ASP A 254 5.18 -4.08 4.93
N SER A 255 5.76 -4.00 6.14
CA SER A 255 6.67 -2.90 6.46
C SER A 255 7.97 -2.91 5.63
N TYR A 256 8.44 -4.08 5.22
CA TYR A 256 9.57 -4.19 4.30
C TYR A 256 9.13 -3.84 2.87
N ASP A 257 7.99 -4.38 2.44
CA ASP A 257 7.46 -4.15 1.08
C ASP A 257 7.08 -2.68 0.86
N MET A 258 6.60 -1.97 1.88
CA MET A 258 6.33 -0.52 1.87
C MET A 258 7.60 0.30 1.60
N LEU A 259 8.70 -0.01 2.30
CA LEU A 259 9.98 0.70 2.15
C LEU A 259 10.65 0.40 0.81
N LEU A 260 10.59 -0.85 0.36
CA LEU A 260 11.15 -1.26 -0.93
C LEU A 260 10.23 -0.94 -2.12
N GLN A 261 8.99 -0.53 -1.87
CA GLN A 261 7.95 -0.29 -2.87
C GLN A 261 7.69 -1.51 -3.79
N TYR A 262 7.54 -2.69 -3.19
CA TYR A 262 7.22 -3.96 -3.88
C TYR A 262 5.73 -4.31 -3.79
N ASN A 263 5.28 -5.20 -4.70
CA ASN A 263 3.91 -5.72 -4.73
C ASN A 263 2.86 -4.60 -4.74
N GLU A 264 1.98 -4.61 -3.74
CA GLU A 264 0.91 -3.64 -3.50
C GLU A 264 1.40 -2.20 -3.24
N TYR A 265 2.68 -2.04 -2.90
CA TYR A 265 3.29 -0.75 -2.60
C TYR A 265 4.14 -0.20 -3.75
N SER A 266 4.10 -0.83 -4.92
CA SER A 266 4.77 -0.31 -6.12
C SER A 266 4.21 1.04 -6.55
N ILE A 267 5.08 1.87 -7.14
CA ILE A 267 4.73 3.24 -7.55
C ILE A 267 3.53 3.25 -8.52
N GLY A 268 3.47 2.29 -9.44
CA GLY A 268 2.36 2.12 -10.38
C GLY A 268 1.03 1.84 -9.67
N GLN A 269 1.03 0.92 -8.70
CA GLN A 269 -0.17 0.56 -7.96
C GLN A 269 -0.62 1.66 -6.99
N LYS A 270 0.32 2.36 -6.32
CA LYS A 270 0.00 3.55 -5.51
C LYS A 270 -0.71 4.64 -6.32
N LYS A 271 -0.22 4.92 -7.53
CA LYS A 271 -0.82 5.91 -8.45
C LYS A 271 -2.20 5.45 -8.96
N SER A 272 -2.36 4.16 -9.27
CA SER A 272 -3.66 3.60 -9.68
C SER A 272 -4.69 3.71 -8.55
N ARG A 273 -4.30 3.31 -7.33
CA ARG A 273 -5.17 3.36 -6.15
C ARG A 273 -5.64 4.78 -5.82
N ASN A 274 -4.75 5.77 -5.81
CA ASN A 274 -5.15 7.15 -5.56
C ASN A 274 -6.14 7.68 -6.62
N LYS A 275 -5.97 7.28 -7.90
CA LYS A 275 -6.93 7.65 -8.96
C LYS A 275 -8.27 6.95 -8.77
N LEU A 276 -8.25 5.66 -8.44
CA LEU A 276 -9.44 4.86 -8.15
C LEU A 276 -10.23 5.41 -6.95
N GLU A 277 -9.55 5.83 -5.87
CA GLU A 277 -10.19 6.46 -4.71
C GLU A 277 -10.95 7.73 -5.11
N VAL A 278 -10.30 8.64 -5.83
CA VAL A 278 -10.94 9.89 -6.29
C VAL A 278 -12.11 9.62 -7.25
N VAL A 279 -11.95 8.70 -8.20
CA VAL A 279 -13.02 8.32 -9.13
C VAL A 279 -14.18 7.65 -8.39
N GLY A 280 -13.89 6.80 -7.41
CA GLY A 280 -14.89 6.13 -6.58
C GLY A 280 -15.70 7.11 -5.73
N GLU A 281 -15.04 8.08 -5.10
CA GLU A 281 -15.71 9.14 -4.34
C GLU A 281 -16.65 9.97 -5.22
N ILE A 282 -16.16 10.42 -6.39
CA ILE A 282 -16.97 11.18 -7.35
C ILE A 282 -18.15 10.33 -7.84
N TYR A 283 -17.90 9.06 -8.15
CA TYR A 283 -18.92 8.13 -8.62
C TYR A 283 -20.07 7.98 -7.62
N TRP A 284 -19.77 7.72 -6.35
CA TRP A 284 -20.80 7.57 -5.33
C TRP A 284 -21.57 8.86 -5.04
N LEU A 285 -20.89 10.02 -5.11
CA LEU A 285 -21.55 11.32 -5.00
C LEU A 285 -22.53 11.56 -6.16
N VAL A 286 -22.13 11.23 -7.40
CA VAL A 286 -22.99 11.35 -8.58
C VAL A 286 -24.19 10.40 -8.51
N ILE A 287 -23.98 9.14 -8.12
CA ILE A 287 -25.06 8.16 -7.93
C ILE A 287 -26.02 8.62 -6.85
N THR A 288 -25.52 9.12 -5.72
CA THR A 288 -26.36 9.62 -4.62
C THR A 288 -27.17 10.83 -5.06
N ALA A 289 -26.56 11.79 -5.76
CA ALA A 289 -27.26 12.95 -6.29
C ALA A 289 -28.33 12.55 -7.31
N SER A 290 -28.02 11.61 -8.20
CA SER A 290 -28.96 11.08 -9.20
C SER A 290 -30.13 10.35 -8.54
N TYR A 291 -29.86 9.50 -7.54
CA TYR A 291 -30.89 8.82 -6.76
C TYR A 291 -31.83 9.82 -6.08
N LEU A 292 -31.28 10.86 -5.43
CA LEU A 292 -32.09 11.89 -4.79
C LEU A 292 -32.92 12.65 -5.81
N ALA A 293 -32.33 13.12 -6.92
CA ALA A 293 -33.04 13.84 -7.96
C ALA A 293 -34.22 13.00 -8.50
N VAL A 294 -33.97 11.77 -8.93
CA VAL A 294 -35.01 10.87 -9.45
C VAL A 294 -36.08 10.60 -8.38
N SER A 295 -35.69 10.36 -7.12
CA SER A 295 -36.64 10.07 -6.04
C SER A 295 -37.52 11.28 -5.69
N PHE A 296 -36.97 12.50 -5.70
CA PHE A 296 -37.75 13.71 -5.45
C PHE A 296 -38.69 14.06 -6.62
N PHE A 297 -38.24 13.90 -7.87
CA PHE A 297 -39.08 14.17 -9.05
C PHE A 297 -40.20 13.14 -9.22
N THR A 298 -39.90 11.85 -9.02
CA THR A 298 -40.87 10.77 -9.23
C THR A 298 -41.75 10.50 -8.00
N LYS A 299 -41.30 10.90 -6.80
CA LYS A 299 -41.88 10.54 -5.49
C LYS A 299 -42.05 9.02 -5.28
N ALA A 300 -41.40 8.20 -6.10
CA ALA A 300 -41.55 6.75 -6.15
C ALA A 300 -40.43 6.03 -5.38
N TRP A 301 -40.26 6.39 -4.10
CA TRP A 301 -39.20 5.87 -3.21
C TRP A 301 -39.18 4.33 -3.11
N GLY A 302 -40.31 3.66 -3.36
CA GLY A 302 -40.40 2.20 -3.38
C GLY A 302 -39.71 1.51 -4.56
N ILE A 303 -39.37 2.23 -5.62
CA ILE A 303 -38.74 1.67 -6.83
C ILE A 303 -37.33 2.24 -7.05
N THR A 304 -37.11 3.51 -6.72
CA THR A 304 -35.85 4.21 -6.99
C THR A 304 -34.64 3.63 -6.27
N TRP A 305 -34.84 2.81 -5.24
CA TRP A 305 -33.76 2.10 -4.55
C TRP A 305 -32.97 1.15 -5.47
N ILE A 306 -33.54 0.71 -6.61
CA ILE A 306 -32.86 -0.17 -7.58
C ILE A 306 -31.59 0.45 -8.18
N ILE A 307 -31.46 1.79 -8.08
CA ILE A 307 -30.25 2.52 -8.49
C ILE A 307 -29.03 2.04 -7.70
N TRP A 308 -29.18 1.65 -6.43
CA TRP A 308 -28.07 1.20 -5.58
C TRP A 308 -27.45 -0.13 -6.03
N PRO A 309 -28.21 -1.23 -6.25
CA PRO A 309 -27.68 -2.45 -6.85
C PRO A 309 -27.00 -2.23 -8.20
N ILE A 310 -27.62 -1.44 -9.09
CA ILE A 310 -27.06 -1.14 -10.41
C ILE A 310 -25.73 -0.39 -10.27
N ALA A 311 -25.68 0.59 -9.35
CA ALA A 311 -24.47 1.32 -9.05
C ALA A 311 -23.35 0.43 -8.49
N GLY A 312 -23.67 -0.56 -7.66
CA GLY A 312 -22.70 -1.53 -7.16
C GLY A 312 -22.04 -2.33 -8.30
N ILE A 313 -22.84 -2.82 -9.26
CA ILE A 313 -22.34 -3.57 -10.41
C ILE A 313 -21.45 -2.68 -11.30
N LEU A 314 -21.91 -1.47 -11.62
CA LEU A 314 -21.16 -0.51 -12.43
C LEU A 314 -19.83 -0.10 -11.76
N SER A 315 -19.79 0.07 -10.44
CA SER A 315 -18.56 0.33 -9.70
C SER A 315 -17.54 -0.79 -9.85
N GLY A 316 -17.98 -2.05 -9.83
CA GLY A 316 -17.10 -3.20 -10.05
C GLY A 316 -16.49 -3.21 -11.45
N ILE A 317 -17.28 -2.84 -12.47
CA ILE A 317 -16.81 -2.73 -13.86
C ILE A 317 -15.78 -1.61 -14.01
N ILE A 318 -16.02 -0.44 -13.39
CA ILE A 318 -15.09 0.70 -13.41
C ILE A 318 -13.73 0.29 -12.84
N ASN A 319 -13.71 -0.37 -11.69
CA ASN A 319 -12.47 -0.84 -11.07
C ASN A 319 -11.68 -1.78 -12.00
N LEU A 320 -12.38 -2.72 -12.64
CA LEU A 320 -11.77 -3.71 -13.52
C LEU A 320 -11.15 -3.09 -14.78
N ILE A 321 -11.77 -2.05 -15.33
CA ILE A 321 -11.23 -1.32 -16.49
C ILE A 321 -9.96 -0.54 -16.12
N PHE A 322 -9.95 0.09 -14.94
CA PHE A 322 -8.81 0.88 -14.48
C PHE A 322 -7.60 0.02 -14.10
N ASP A 323 -7.81 -1.13 -13.45
CA ASP A 323 -6.73 -2.08 -13.14
C ASP A 323 -6.08 -2.64 -14.40
N ASN A 324 -6.87 -2.97 -15.43
CA ASN A 324 -6.34 -3.51 -16.68
C ASN A 324 -5.49 -2.48 -17.46
N LYS A 325 -5.74 -1.19 -17.24
CA LYS A 325 -4.99 -0.08 -17.86
C LYS A 325 -3.69 0.24 -17.13
N SER A 326 -3.51 -0.23 -15.88
CA SER A 326 -2.25 -0.06 -15.13
C SER A 326 -1.27 -1.22 -15.30
N ASN A 327 -1.72 -2.37 -15.81
CA ASN A 327 -0.89 -3.55 -16.07
C ASN A 327 -0.37 -3.64 -17.52
N SER A 328 -0.65 -2.65 -18.37
CA SER A 328 -0.03 -2.57 -19.70
C SER A 328 1.41 -2.06 -19.55
N PRO A 329 2.43 -2.85 -19.93
CA PRO A 329 3.80 -2.35 -20.02
C PRO A 329 3.87 -1.39 -21.22
N ASP A 330 3.85 -0.09 -20.94
CA ASP A 330 4.35 0.94 -21.86
C ASP A 330 5.88 0.99 -21.77
#